data_AF-A0A238WUD8-F1
#
_entry.id   AF-A0A238WUD8-F1
#
_cell.length_a   1.000
_cell.length_b   1.000
_cell.length_c   1.000
_cell.angle_alpha   90.00
_cell.angle_beta   90.00
_cell.angle_gamma   90.00
#
_symmetry.space_group_name_H-M   'P 1'
#
loop_
_entity.id
_entity.type
_entity.pdbx_description
1 polymer ?
#
loop_
_entity_poly.entity_id
_entity_poly.type
_entity_poly.pdbx_seq_one_letter_code
_entity_poly.pdbx_strand_id
1 'polypeptide(L)'
;MDVIELGEGRPEVAVVGAIHGDEPCGARAIDRLIREGPIVERAVKLIIANEEALAENERYLDEDLNRAFPGDPNADTHEGRLAHRIQSELTGCTTLAIHSTQSYAGPFAVVDSMDEVARGIAPHLPVDSIIQTDAFTEGRLIEHPHTLEAEAGIQGSETAADNAYQLVRAFLAATGALAMPGMGAESTGVIDLGTREKVEVFRLRDRIPKPPAEEYEVFANNFRQVEDGERFAAADGEPLVAEESFYPVLLSAYGYADQFGYVAEKVGVVH
;
A
#
# COMPACT_ATOMS: atom_id res chain seq x y z
N MET A 1 -8.47 10.75 13.87
CA MET A 1 -9.02 10.12 12.67
C MET A 1 -10.14 10.97 12.14
N ASP A 2 -10.04 11.36 10.88
CA ASP A 2 -11.08 12.08 10.16
C ASP A 2 -11.77 11.13 9.19
N VAL A 3 -13.10 11.22 9.11
CA VAL A 3 -13.94 10.34 8.29
C VAL A 3 -14.89 11.20 7.49
N ILE A 4 -14.79 11.07 6.18
CA ILE A 4 -15.54 11.86 5.22
C ILE A 4 -16.27 10.91 4.29
N GLU A 5 -17.58 11.13 4.12
CA GLU A 5 -18.41 10.33 3.21
C GLU A 5 -18.77 11.15 1.96
N LEU A 6 -18.58 10.55 0.78
CA LEU A 6 -19.02 11.09 -0.50
C LEU A 6 -20.21 10.28 -1.00
N GLY A 7 -21.23 10.95 -1.55
CA GLY A 7 -22.42 10.30 -2.11
C GLY A 7 -23.54 10.05 -1.10
N GLU A 8 -24.66 9.49 -1.57
CA GLU A 8 -25.81 9.13 -0.74
C GLU A 8 -25.85 7.62 -0.47
N GLY A 9 -26.32 7.24 0.73
CA GLY A 9 -26.46 5.84 1.15
C GLY A 9 -25.33 5.36 2.05
N ARG A 10 -25.33 4.06 2.36
CA ARG A 10 -24.29 3.44 3.19
C ARG A 10 -23.03 3.23 2.34
N PRO A 11 -21.83 3.69 2.76
CA PRO A 11 -20.60 3.40 2.04
C PRO A 11 -20.30 1.90 1.99
N GLU A 12 -19.93 1.42 0.80
CA GLU A 12 -19.48 0.04 0.55
C GLU A 12 -18.04 0.00 0.01
N VAL A 13 -17.44 1.19 -0.17
CA VAL A 13 -16.07 1.38 -0.64
C VAL A 13 -15.38 2.36 0.30
N ALA A 14 -14.15 2.03 0.72
CA ALA A 14 -13.37 2.87 1.60
C ALA A 14 -11.95 3.11 1.06
N VAL A 15 -11.42 4.30 1.30
CA VAL A 15 -10.03 4.67 1.07
C VAL A 15 -9.43 5.14 2.39
N VAL A 16 -8.31 4.56 2.78
CA VAL A 16 -7.59 4.90 4.01
C VAL A 16 -6.21 5.44 3.66
N GLY A 17 -5.87 6.60 4.22
CA GLY A 17 -4.53 7.18 4.15
C GLY A 17 -3.98 7.46 5.53
N ALA A 18 -2.67 7.67 5.61
CA ALA A 18 -1.95 8.01 6.85
C ALA A 18 -2.16 6.98 7.98
N ILE A 19 -2.04 5.69 7.66
CA ILE A 19 -1.87 4.65 8.70
C ILE A 19 -0.55 4.90 9.45
N HIS A 20 0.51 5.23 8.72
CA HIS A 20 1.74 5.80 9.27
C HIS A 20 1.74 7.31 9.02
N GLY A 21 2.09 8.10 10.04
CA GLY A 21 2.03 9.56 9.96
C GLY A 21 3.13 10.19 9.09
N ASP A 22 4.25 9.49 8.92
CA ASP A 22 5.36 9.88 8.05
C ASP A 22 5.14 9.50 6.56
N GLU A 23 3.98 8.92 6.22
CA GLU A 23 3.57 8.56 4.85
C GLU A 23 2.37 9.40 4.37
N PRO A 24 2.55 10.72 4.10
CA PRO A 24 1.43 11.64 3.87
C PRO A 24 0.73 11.47 2.50
N CYS A 25 1.24 10.62 1.60
CA CYS A 25 0.75 10.51 0.23
C CYS A 25 -0.74 10.13 0.15
N GLY A 26 -1.21 9.20 0.99
CA GLY A 26 -2.61 8.81 1.06
C GLY A 26 -3.53 9.92 1.54
N ALA A 27 -3.14 10.65 2.60
CA ALA A 27 -3.90 11.80 3.10
C ALA A 27 -3.98 12.92 2.03
N ARG A 28 -2.86 13.23 1.37
CA ARG A 28 -2.83 14.22 0.28
C ARG A 28 -3.71 13.83 -0.91
N ALA A 29 -3.77 12.54 -1.24
CA ALA A 29 -4.65 12.02 -2.29
C ALA A 29 -6.14 12.18 -1.92
N ILE A 30 -6.51 11.86 -0.68
CA ILE A 30 -7.85 12.07 -0.13
C ILE A 30 -8.24 13.56 -0.17
N ASP A 31 -7.39 14.45 0.35
CA ASP A 31 -7.61 15.89 0.34
C ASP A 31 -7.80 16.46 -1.07
N ARG A 32 -7.04 15.93 -2.03
CA ARG A 32 -7.17 16.31 -3.43
C ARG A 32 -8.52 15.86 -4.00
N LEU A 33 -8.92 14.62 -3.76
CA LEU A 33 -10.20 14.08 -4.22
C LEU A 33 -11.38 14.89 -3.64
N ILE A 34 -11.34 15.24 -2.35
CA ILE A 34 -12.37 16.05 -1.69
C ILE A 34 -12.48 17.43 -2.32
N ARG A 35 -11.35 18.10 -2.56
CA ARG A 35 -11.33 19.43 -3.19
C ARG A 35 -11.86 19.43 -4.62
N GLU A 36 -11.63 18.34 -5.35
CA GLU A 36 -12.19 18.17 -6.70
C GLU A 36 -13.70 17.91 -6.68
N GLY A 37 -14.21 17.33 -5.59
CA GLY A 37 -15.65 17.10 -5.37
C GLY A 37 -16.33 16.29 -6.49
N PRO A 38 -15.80 15.10 -6.86
CA PRO A 38 -16.40 14.32 -7.93
C PRO A 38 -17.79 13.81 -7.54
N ILE A 39 -18.65 13.67 -8.55
CA ILE A 39 -19.91 12.95 -8.39
C ILE A 39 -19.57 11.46 -8.33
N VAL A 40 -20.00 10.81 -7.26
CA VAL A 40 -19.83 9.36 -7.07
C VAL A 40 -21.14 8.63 -7.37
N GLU A 41 -21.05 7.47 -8.00
CA GLU A 41 -22.19 6.61 -8.33
C GLU A 41 -22.61 5.73 -7.13
N ARG A 42 -21.71 5.57 -6.17
CA ARG A 42 -21.88 4.79 -4.94
C ARG A 42 -21.26 5.56 -3.77
N ALA A 43 -21.83 5.41 -2.57
CA ALA A 43 -21.26 6.05 -1.40
C ALA A 43 -19.84 5.53 -1.09
N VAL A 44 -18.92 6.46 -0.82
CA VAL A 44 -17.50 6.19 -0.54
C VAL A 44 -17.13 6.79 0.80
N LYS A 45 -16.38 6.04 1.62
CA LYS A 45 -15.77 6.53 2.85
C LYS A 45 -14.31 6.85 2.62
N LEU A 46 -13.87 8.03 3.04
CA LEU A 46 -12.49 8.50 2.98
C LEU A 46 -12.00 8.69 4.42
N ILE A 47 -10.89 8.06 4.77
CA ILE A 47 -10.38 8.04 6.15
C ILE A 47 -8.94 8.52 6.17
N ILE A 48 -8.67 9.56 6.96
CA ILE A 48 -7.32 9.93 7.39
C ILE A 48 -7.11 9.30 8.77
N ALA A 49 -6.34 8.22 8.82
CA ALA A 49 -6.28 7.33 9.98
C ALA A 49 -5.60 7.98 11.20
N ASN A 50 -4.27 8.14 11.17
CA ASN A 50 -3.48 8.64 12.29
C ASN A 50 -3.11 10.12 12.12
N GLU A 51 -4.11 11.01 12.22
CA GLU A 51 -3.92 12.45 12.08
C GLU A 51 -2.90 13.05 13.07
N GLU A 52 -2.80 12.49 14.27
CA GLU A 52 -1.88 12.99 15.30
C GLU A 52 -0.43 12.68 14.90
N ALA A 53 -0.12 11.42 14.52
CA ALA A 53 1.19 11.07 13.99
C ALA A 53 1.51 11.82 12.68
N LEU A 54 0.51 12.01 11.81
CA LEU A 54 0.65 12.79 10.57
C LEU A 54 1.02 14.25 10.84
N ALA A 55 0.40 14.88 11.85
CA ALA A 55 0.70 16.25 12.23
C ALA A 55 2.12 16.41 12.82
N GLU A 56 2.63 15.37 13.48
CA GLU A 56 3.99 15.33 14.03
C GLU A 56 5.04 14.85 13.01
N ASN A 57 4.61 14.36 11.84
CA ASN A 57 5.47 13.70 10.84
C ASN A 57 6.28 12.55 11.47
N GLU A 58 5.63 11.79 12.35
CA GLU A 58 6.16 10.60 12.99
C GLU A 58 5.42 9.37 12.45
N ARG A 59 6.10 8.23 12.41
CA ARG A 59 5.48 6.99 11.91
C ARG A 59 4.25 6.60 12.73
N TYR A 60 4.37 6.71 14.05
CA TYR A 60 3.34 6.45 15.06
C TYR A 60 3.71 7.16 16.37
N LEU A 61 2.79 7.20 17.35
CA LEU A 61 2.98 7.83 18.65
C LEU A 61 3.37 6.82 19.74
N ASP A 62 2.56 5.77 19.94
CA ASP A 62 2.79 4.77 21.00
C ASP A 62 3.30 3.44 20.43
N GLU A 63 2.66 2.93 19.38
CA GLU A 63 3.04 1.69 18.69
C GLU A 63 2.69 1.73 17.20
N ASP A 64 3.28 0.87 16.37
CA ASP A 64 2.98 0.85 14.93
C ASP A 64 1.50 0.46 14.69
N LEU A 65 0.70 1.39 14.15
CA LEU A 65 -0.72 1.18 13.88
C LEU A 65 -0.96 -0.04 12.97
N ASN A 66 -0.09 -0.30 12.00
CA ASN A 66 -0.17 -1.46 11.12
C ASN A 66 0.36 -2.75 11.78
N ARG A 67 0.50 -2.76 13.11
CA ARG A 67 0.71 -3.94 13.98
C ARG A 67 -0.33 -4.05 15.09
N ALA A 68 -1.24 -3.08 15.19
CA ALA A 68 -2.21 -2.98 16.27
C ALA A 68 -3.60 -3.52 15.90
N PHE A 69 -3.84 -3.96 14.66
CA PHE A 69 -5.14 -4.51 14.25
C PHE A 69 -5.40 -5.88 14.89
N PRO A 70 -6.64 -6.21 15.29
CA PRO A 70 -7.88 -5.43 15.13
C PRO A 70 -8.11 -4.33 16.19
N GLY A 71 -7.18 -4.15 17.13
CA GLY A 71 -7.25 -3.14 18.20
C GLY A 71 -8.19 -3.50 19.35
N ASP A 72 -8.23 -2.61 20.35
CA ASP A 72 -9.14 -2.69 21.51
C ASP A 72 -9.64 -1.27 21.84
N PRO A 73 -10.97 -1.04 21.99
CA PRO A 73 -11.49 0.28 22.40
C PRO A 73 -10.95 0.80 23.74
N ASN A 74 -10.43 -0.10 24.59
CA ASN A 74 -9.83 0.19 25.89
C ASN A 74 -8.32 -0.02 25.91
N ALA A 75 -7.65 -0.15 24.76
CA ALA A 75 -6.19 -0.22 24.72
C ALA A 75 -5.57 1.01 25.42
N ASP A 76 -4.44 0.81 26.08
CA ASP A 76 -3.69 1.91 26.72
C ASP A 76 -3.05 2.83 25.67
N THR A 77 -2.67 2.28 24.51
CA THR A 77 -2.05 2.99 23.38
C THR A 77 -3.07 3.74 22.54
N HIS A 78 -2.65 4.86 21.95
CA HIS A 78 -3.41 5.60 20.94
C HIS A 78 -3.73 4.72 19.73
N GLU A 79 -2.72 4.06 19.17
CA GLU A 79 -2.89 3.21 17.98
C GLU A 79 -3.77 1.99 18.22
N GLY A 80 -3.71 1.36 19.39
CA GLY A 80 -4.61 0.23 19.73
C GLY A 80 -6.09 0.63 19.74
N ARG A 81 -6.42 1.81 20.29
CA ARG A 81 -7.79 2.36 20.23
C ARG A 81 -8.17 2.80 18.82
N LEU A 82 -7.21 3.36 18.07
CA LEU A 82 -7.42 3.81 16.71
C LEU A 82 -7.69 2.64 15.75
N ALA A 83 -6.95 1.54 15.85
CA ALA A 83 -7.15 0.33 15.06
C ALA A 83 -8.59 -0.22 15.21
N HIS A 84 -9.11 -0.27 16.44
CA HIS A 84 -10.49 -0.69 16.70
C HIS A 84 -11.54 0.23 16.03
N ARG A 85 -11.31 1.55 16.07
CA ARG A 85 -12.20 2.51 15.40
C ARG A 85 -12.17 2.35 13.89
N ILE A 86 -10.98 2.22 13.29
CA ILE A 86 -10.82 2.00 11.85
C ILE A 86 -11.55 0.71 11.43
N GLN A 87 -11.34 -0.40 12.15
CA GLN A 87 -12.02 -1.66 11.85
C GLN A 87 -13.55 -1.52 11.83
N SER A 88 -14.09 -0.78 12.81
CA SER A 88 -15.53 -0.53 12.91
C SER A 88 -16.04 0.28 11.70
N GLU A 89 -15.29 1.29 11.28
CA GLU A 89 -15.63 2.13 10.12
C GLU A 89 -15.59 1.38 8.78
N LEU A 90 -14.69 0.39 8.65
CA LEU A 90 -14.49 -0.39 7.43
C LEU A 90 -15.44 -1.58 7.28
N THR A 91 -16.28 -1.85 8.29
CA THR A 91 -17.19 -3.00 8.26
C THR A 91 -18.16 -2.94 7.08
N GLY A 92 -18.01 -3.90 6.16
CA GLY A 92 -18.81 -4.00 4.93
C GLY A 92 -18.27 -3.20 3.75
N CYS A 93 -17.08 -2.61 3.87
CA CYS A 93 -16.42 -1.89 2.78
C CYS A 93 -15.37 -2.77 2.08
N THR A 94 -15.30 -2.67 0.76
CA THR A 94 -14.05 -2.97 0.03
C THR A 94 -13.11 -1.80 0.21
N THR A 95 -11.87 -2.06 0.66
CA THR A 95 -10.97 -1.02 1.16
C THR A 95 -9.68 -0.96 0.37
N LEU A 96 -9.22 0.26 0.07
CA LEU A 96 -7.84 0.53 -0.34
C LEU A 96 -7.12 1.31 0.76
N ALA A 97 -6.05 0.77 1.32
CA ALA A 97 -5.15 1.51 2.20
C ALA A 97 -3.87 1.93 1.45
N ILE A 98 -3.53 3.21 1.52
CA ILE A 98 -2.38 3.78 0.82
C ILE A 98 -1.22 3.95 1.79
N HIS A 99 -0.07 3.42 1.38
CA HIS A 99 1.23 3.50 2.03
C HIS A 99 2.27 4.12 1.10
N SER A 100 3.45 4.40 1.63
CA SER A 100 4.64 4.67 0.83
C SER A 100 5.87 4.02 1.46
N THR A 101 6.92 3.84 0.66
CA THR A 101 8.10 3.06 1.06
C THR A 101 9.39 3.83 0.84
N GLN A 102 10.49 3.37 1.43
CA GLN A 102 11.83 3.87 1.15
C GLN A 102 12.57 3.01 0.09
N SER A 103 11.94 1.94 -0.41
CA SER A 103 12.64 0.91 -1.19
C SER A 103 12.47 1.02 -2.71
N TYR A 104 11.37 1.62 -3.18
CA TYR A 104 10.97 1.54 -4.58
C TYR A 104 10.17 2.77 -5.01
N ALA A 105 10.44 3.29 -6.20
CA ALA A 105 9.87 4.56 -6.66
C ALA A 105 8.53 4.44 -7.38
N GLY A 106 8.23 3.27 -7.93
CA GLY A 106 6.95 3.00 -8.60
C GLY A 106 5.88 2.51 -7.63
N PRO A 107 4.60 2.58 -8.02
CA PRO A 107 3.51 2.05 -7.24
C PRO A 107 3.42 0.51 -7.37
N PHE A 108 3.09 -0.18 -6.28
CA PHE A 108 2.74 -1.60 -6.32
C PHE A 108 1.62 -1.94 -5.33
N ALA A 109 0.82 -2.95 -5.66
CA ALA A 109 -0.26 -3.41 -4.79
C ALA A 109 0.22 -4.53 -3.88
N VAL A 110 -0.35 -4.57 -2.68
CA VAL A 110 -0.12 -5.60 -1.67
C VAL A 110 -1.49 -6.20 -1.33
N VAL A 111 -1.57 -7.53 -1.38
CA VAL A 111 -2.75 -8.30 -1.04
C VAL A 111 -2.37 -9.39 -0.05
N ASP A 112 -3.30 -9.78 0.82
CA ASP A 112 -3.13 -10.99 1.64
C ASP A 112 -3.03 -12.20 0.71
N SER A 113 -4.08 -12.44 -0.09
CA SER A 113 -4.11 -13.47 -1.12
C SER A 113 -4.80 -12.98 -2.40
N MET A 114 -4.67 -13.74 -3.50
CA MET A 114 -5.29 -13.42 -4.79
C MET A 114 -6.71 -14.00 -4.85
N ASP A 115 -7.58 -13.48 -3.99
CA ASP A 115 -9.01 -13.82 -3.89
C ASP A 115 -9.85 -13.18 -5.02
N GLU A 116 -11.18 -13.33 -4.96
CA GLU A 116 -12.08 -12.77 -5.98
C GLU A 116 -12.06 -11.24 -6.03
N VAL A 117 -11.92 -10.58 -4.87
CA VAL A 117 -11.89 -9.11 -4.77
C VAL A 117 -10.57 -8.57 -5.33
N ALA A 118 -9.44 -9.13 -4.90
CA ALA A 118 -8.12 -8.78 -5.40
C ALA A 118 -8.03 -8.99 -6.92
N ARG A 119 -8.52 -10.11 -7.45
CA ARG A 119 -8.55 -10.37 -8.90
C ARG A 119 -9.44 -9.40 -9.68
N GLY A 120 -10.53 -8.94 -9.06
CA GLY A 120 -11.46 -7.99 -9.67
C GLY A 120 -10.97 -6.54 -9.66
N ILE A 121 -9.99 -6.20 -8.82
CA ILE A 121 -9.57 -4.81 -8.58
C ILE A 121 -8.10 -4.57 -8.92
N ALA A 122 -7.18 -5.40 -8.41
CA ALA A 122 -5.75 -5.16 -8.51
C ALA A 122 -5.24 -4.98 -9.95
N PRO A 123 -5.71 -5.75 -10.97
CA PRO A 123 -5.30 -5.54 -12.37
C PRO A 123 -5.73 -4.19 -12.96
N HIS A 124 -6.67 -3.48 -12.33
CA HIS A 124 -7.14 -2.17 -12.78
C HIS A 124 -6.40 -1.02 -12.10
N LEU A 125 -5.52 -1.30 -11.14
CA LEU A 125 -4.71 -0.28 -10.49
C LEU A 125 -3.48 0.04 -11.35
N PRO A 126 -3.04 1.30 -11.40
CA PRO A 126 -1.80 1.69 -12.07
C PRO A 126 -0.61 1.27 -11.21
N VAL A 127 -0.30 -0.02 -11.21
CA VAL A 127 0.77 -0.62 -10.41
C VAL A 127 1.74 -1.41 -11.28
N ASP A 128 3.02 -1.38 -10.91
CA ASP A 128 4.06 -2.13 -11.61
C ASP A 128 3.98 -3.64 -11.31
N SER A 129 3.48 -4.00 -10.12
CA SER A 129 3.47 -5.36 -9.60
C SER A 129 2.43 -5.54 -8.51
N ILE A 130 2.08 -6.80 -8.22
CA ILE A 130 1.23 -7.21 -7.10
C ILE A 130 2.00 -8.17 -6.20
N ILE A 131 1.93 -7.98 -4.90
CA ILE A 131 2.58 -8.81 -3.89
C ILE A 131 1.52 -9.54 -3.06
N GLN A 132 1.64 -10.86 -2.95
CA GLN A 132 0.91 -11.68 -1.98
C GLN A 132 1.72 -11.79 -0.68
N THR A 133 1.06 -11.56 0.45
CA THR A 133 1.71 -11.43 1.77
C THR A 133 1.15 -12.36 2.83
N ASP A 134 0.46 -13.43 2.45
CA ASP A 134 -0.25 -14.37 3.32
C ASP A 134 0.55 -14.92 4.51
N ALA A 135 1.89 -14.95 4.44
CA ALA A 135 2.76 -15.35 5.54
C ALA A 135 3.19 -14.20 6.49
N PHE A 136 2.83 -12.95 6.20
CA PHE A 136 3.36 -11.72 6.82
C PHE A 136 2.27 -10.66 7.09
N THR A 137 1.07 -11.10 7.48
CA THR A 137 -0.09 -10.22 7.71
C THR A 137 -0.39 -9.89 9.17
N GLU A 138 0.21 -10.58 10.13
CA GLU A 138 -0.13 -10.46 11.56
C GLU A 138 -0.14 -8.99 12.05
N GLY A 139 -1.32 -8.59 12.56
CA GLY A 139 -1.57 -7.27 13.16
C GLY A 139 -1.79 -6.14 12.17
N ARG A 140 -1.86 -6.44 10.86
CA ARG A 140 -1.99 -5.43 9.80
C ARG A 140 -3.44 -5.20 9.40
N LEU A 141 -3.70 -4.03 8.82
CA LEU A 141 -5.02 -3.71 8.27
C LEU A 141 -5.43 -4.67 7.14
N ILE A 142 -4.48 -5.19 6.37
CA ILE A 142 -4.73 -6.13 5.27
C ILE A 142 -5.46 -7.42 5.70
N GLU A 143 -5.44 -7.78 6.99
CA GLU A 143 -6.22 -8.91 7.53
C GLU A 143 -7.72 -8.63 7.56
N HIS A 144 -8.13 -7.36 7.50
CA HIS A 144 -9.54 -6.99 7.39
C HIS A 144 -10.10 -7.44 6.02
N PRO A 145 -11.29 -8.07 5.98
CA PRO A 145 -11.88 -8.56 4.73
C PRO A 145 -11.94 -7.50 3.62
N HIS A 146 -11.68 -7.93 2.38
CA HIS A 146 -11.77 -7.13 1.17
C HIS A 146 -10.85 -5.88 1.18
N THR A 147 -9.69 -5.98 1.81
CA THR A 147 -8.69 -4.90 1.86
C THR A 147 -7.56 -5.17 0.87
N LEU A 148 -7.25 -4.16 0.06
CA LEU A 148 -6.02 -4.05 -0.70
C LEU A 148 -5.17 -2.95 -0.08
N GLU A 149 -3.86 -3.15 -0.03
CA GLU A 149 -2.92 -2.10 0.29
C GLU A 149 -2.18 -1.70 -0.99
N ALA A 150 -1.67 -0.47 -1.06
CA ALA A 150 -0.80 -0.04 -2.14
C ALA A 150 0.32 0.83 -1.61
N GLU A 151 1.53 0.54 -2.05
CA GLU A 151 2.71 1.35 -1.81
C GLU A 151 2.84 2.32 -2.99
N ALA A 152 2.73 3.62 -2.73
CA ALA A 152 2.63 4.64 -3.79
C ALA A 152 3.99 5.11 -4.35
N GLY A 153 5.11 4.67 -3.76
CA GLY A 153 6.46 5.06 -4.16
C GLY A 153 7.28 5.61 -3.00
N ILE A 154 8.28 6.45 -3.30
CA ILE A 154 9.21 6.98 -2.28
C ILE A 154 8.48 7.89 -1.29
N GLN A 155 8.56 7.53 -0.01
CA GLN A 155 7.99 8.27 1.12
C GLN A 155 8.38 9.76 1.10
N GLY A 156 7.40 10.62 1.37
CA GLY A 156 7.57 12.08 1.37
C GLY A 156 7.72 12.73 -0.01
N SER A 157 7.77 11.97 -1.10
CA SER A 157 7.92 12.53 -2.45
C SER A 157 6.60 13.03 -3.04
N GLU A 158 6.68 14.05 -3.90
CA GLU A 158 5.54 14.52 -4.70
C GLU A 158 5.03 13.43 -5.65
N THR A 159 5.94 12.63 -6.21
CA THR A 159 5.59 11.48 -7.07
C THR A 159 4.74 10.46 -6.34
N ALA A 160 5.04 10.14 -5.07
CA ALA A 160 4.20 9.26 -4.27
C ALA A 160 2.80 9.85 -4.03
N ALA A 161 2.69 11.17 -3.83
CA ALA A 161 1.38 11.82 -3.69
C ALA A 161 0.57 11.78 -5.00
N ASP A 162 1.20 11.98 -6.15
CA ASP A 162 0.55 11.87 -7.46
C ASP A 162 0.12 10.41 -7.75
N ASN A 163 0.99 9.44 -7.49
CA ASN A 163 0.70 8.02 -7.63
C ASN A 163 -0.46 7.60 -6.73
N ALA A 164 -0.44 8.00 -5.45
CA ALA A 164 -1.52 7.74 -4.50
C ALA A 164 -2.87 8.26 -5.03
N TYR A 165 -2.90 9.47 -5.59
CA TYR A 165 -4.13 10.01 -6.18
C TYR A 165 -4.60 9.21 -7.40
N GLN A 166 -3.70 8.75 -8.28
CA GLN A 166 -4.07 7.88 -9.40
C GLN A 166 -4.59 6.51 -8.93
N LEU A 167 -3.96 5.92 -7.90
CA LEU A 167 -4.39 4.67 -7.27
C LEU A 167 -5.80 4.80 -6.70
N VAL A 168 -6.06 5.88 -5.94
CA VAL A 168 -7.40 6.17 -5.39
C VAL A 168 -8.44 6.27 -6.50
N ARG A 169 -8.17 7.05 -7.56
CA ARG A 169 -9.12 7.18 -8.67
C ARG A 169 -9.36 5.87 -9.41
N ALA A 170 -8.31 5.10 -9.68
CA ALA A 170 -8.42 3.81 -10.35
C ALA A 170 -9.21 2.79 -9.51
N PHE A 171 -8.96 2.74 -8.20
CA PHE A 171 -9.70 1.89 -7.27
C PHE A 171 -11.18 2.25 -7.19
N LEU A 172 -11.50 3.54 -7.06
CA LEU A 172 -12.89 3.99 -7.06
C LEU A 172 -13.58 3.68 -8.39
N ALA A 173 -12.87 3.75 -9.52
CA ALA A 173 -13.42 3.37 -10.81
C ALA A 173 -13.60 1.85 -10.94
N ALA A 174 -12.64 1.04 -10.47
CA ALA A 174 -12.70 -0.42 -10.48
C ALA A 174 -13.82 -0.99 -9.58
N THR A 175 -14.16 -0.27 -8.51
CA THR A 175 -15.29 -0.60 -7.62
C THR A 175 -16.63 -0.01 -8.10
N GLY A 176 -16.62 0.73 -9.21
CA GLY A 176 -17.80 1.38 -9.77
C GLY A 176 -18.32 2.57 -8.94
N ALA A 177 -17.51 3.09 -8.01
CA ALA A 177 -17.83 4.31 -7.26
C ALA A 177 -17.57 5.59 -8.07
N LEU A 178 -16.62 5.55 -9.02
CA LEU A 178 -16.43 6.59 -10.04
C LEU A 178 -16.73 6.03 -11.43
N ALA A 179 -17.25 6.89 -12.30
CA ALA A 179 -17.41 6.55 -13.71
C ALA A 179 -16.04 6.26 -14.36
N MET A 180 -15.96 5.15 -15.10
CA MET A 180 -14.79 4.84 -15.91
C MET A 180 -14.61 5.93 -17.00
N PRO A 181 -13.39 6.44 -17.21
CA PRO A 181 -13.10 7.33 -18.34
C PRO A 181 -13.56 6.67 -19.65
N GLY A 182 -14.39 7.37 -20.43
CA GLY A 182 -14.92 6.87 -21.72
C GLY A 182 -16.35 6.31 -21.71
N MET A 183 -17.04 6.28 -20.56
CA MET A 183 -18.46 5.89 -20.45
C MET A 183 -19.41 7.08 -20.22
N GLY A 184 -18.89 8.31 -20.12
CA GLY A 184 -19.65 9.56 -20.02
C GLY A 184 -19.57 10.40 -21.30
N ALA A 185 -20.62 11.18 -21.59
CA ALA A 185 -20.84 11.83 -22.89
C ALA A 185 -19.84 12.94 -23.30
N GLU A 186 -18.89 13.37 -22.46
CA GLU A 186 -17.99 14.49 -22.78
C GLU A 186 -16.59 14.39 -22.15
N SER A 187 -15.76 13.38 -22.51
CA SER A 187 -14.33 13.39 -22.14
C SER A 187 -13.42 13.65 -23.34
N THR A 188 -12.89 14.88 -23.41
CA THR A 188 -11.84 15.34 -24.35
C THR A 188 -10.41 15.07 -23.87
N GLY A 189 -10.23 14.16 -22.91
CA GLY A 189 -8.91 13.71 -22.45
C GLY A 189 -8.85 12.20 -22.49
N VAL A 190 -8.24 11.64 -23.54
CA VAL A 190 -7.89 10.23 -23.60
C VAL A 190 -6.83 10.00 -22.52
N ILE A 191 -7.26 9.53 -21.35
CA ILE A 191 -6.34 8.76 -20.51
C ILE A 191 -6.24 7.43 -21.23
N ASP A 192 -5.10 7.22 -21.88
CA ASP A 192 -4.72 5.92 -22.42
C ASP A 192 -4.67 4.95 -21.22
N LEU A 193 -5.75 4.21 -21.00
CA LEU A 193 -5.76 3.01 -20.14
C LEU A 193 -4.98 1.93 -20.90
N GLY A 194 -3.69 2.21 -21.10
CA GLY A 194 -2.78 1.55 -22.03
C GLY A 194 -3.05 0.05 -22.08
N THR A 195 -3.02 -0.49 -23.31
CA THR A 195 -3.01 -1.92 -23.62
C THR A 195 -2.52 -2.74 -22.44
N ARG A 196 -3.45 -3.35 -21.70
CA ARG A 196 -3.25 -4.05 -20.41
C ARG A 196 -1.86 -4.66 -20.31
N GLU A 197 -0.94 -3.92 -19.70
CA GLU A 197 0.38 -4.43 -19.42
C GLU A 197 0.23 -5.60 -18.46
N LYS A 198 1.00 -6.66 -18.71
CA LYS A 198 1.01 -7.82 -17.82
C LYS A 198 1.53 -7.35 -16.46
N VAL A 199 0.69 -7.37 -15.44
CA VAL A 199 1.13 -7.05 -14.07
C VAL A 199 1.67 -8.33 -13.44
N GLU A 200 2.93 -8.30 -13.04
CA GLU A 200 3.59 -9.46 -12.43
C GLU A 200 3.12 -9.65 -10.99
N VAL A 201 2.93 -10.91 -10.61
CA VAL A 201 2.52 -11.28 -9.25
C VAL A 201 3.66 -11.99 -8.55
N PHE A 202 4.03 -11.48 -7.38
CA PHE A 202 5.05 -12.03 -6.50
C PHE A 202 4.43 -12.53 -5.20
N ARG A 203 5.01 -13.57 -4.60
CA ARG A 203 4.63 -14.05 -3.25
C ARG A 203 5.82 -13.93 -2.34
N LEU A 204 5.63 -13.28 -1.19
CA LEU A 204 6.67 -13.21 -0.15
C LEU A 204 6.91 -14.59 0.46
N ARG A 205 8.18 -14.90 0.74
CA ARG A 205 8.60 -16.16 1.35
C ARG A 205 9.29 -15.95 2.68
N ASP A 206 10.33 -15.12 2.70
CA ASP A 206 11.21 -14.96 3.86
C ASP A 206 11.59 -13.50 4.08
N ARG A 207 11.95 -13.18 5.32
CA ARG A 207 12.56 -11.89 5.69
C ARG A 207 14.07 -11.96 5.46
N ILE A 208 14.66 -10.88 4.97
CA ILE A 208 16.10 -10.74 4.82
C ILE A 208 16.63 -10.01 6.05
N PRO A 209 17.23 -10.71 7.03
CA PRO A 209 17.63 -10.10 8.29
C PRO A 209 18.80 -9.11 8.10
N LYS A 210 18.87 -8.10 8.97
CA LYS A 210 20.05 -7.26 9.10
C LYS A 210 20.99 -7.83 10.17
N PRO A 211 22.23 -8.20 9.82
CA PRO A 211 23.25 -8.44 10.84
C PRO A 211 23.57 -7.11 11.55
N PRO A 212 24.04 -7.13 12.81
CA PRO A 212 24.46 -5.91 13.49
C PRO A 212 25.59 -5.20 12.72
N ALA A 213 25.36 -3.95 12.34
CA ALA A 213 26.30 -3.09 11.64
C ALA A 213 25.97 -1.60 11.87
N GLU A 214 26.94 -0.73 11.62
CA GLU A 214 26.78 0.73 11.66
C GLU A 214 26.22 1.28 10.34
N GLU A 215 26.63 0.70 9.21
CA GLU A 215 26.21 1.12 7.87
C GLU A 215 25.68 -0.04 7.04
N TYR A 216 24.62 0.23 6.27
CA TYR A 216 23.99 -0.73 5.37
C TYR A 216 23.94 -0.19 3.94
N GLU A 217 24.15 -1.09 2.98
CA GLU A 217 24.06 -0.80 1.54
C GLU A 217 23.20 -1.85 0.84
N VAL A 218 22.45 -1.42 -0.18
CA VAL A 218 21.65 -2.30 -1.05
C VAL A 218 22.06 -2.07 -2.49
N PHE A 219 22.33 -3.15 -3.22
CA PHE A 219 22.77 -3.13 -4.62
C PHE A 219 21.72 -3.71 -5.57
N ALA A 220 20.87 -4.61 -5.07
CA ALA A 220 19.80 -5.20 -5.85
C ALA A 220 18.62 -4.23 -6.04
N ASN A 221 17.89 -4.43 -7.13
CA ASN A 221 16.70 -3.64 -7.45
C ASN A 221 15.45 -4.45 -7.11
N ASN A 222 14.50 -3.85 -6.39
CA ASN A 222 13.20 -4.47 -6.11
C ASN A 222 12.54 -4.98 -7.41
N PHE A 223 11.91 -6.16 -7.30
CA PHE A 223 11.25 -6.89 -8.39
C PHE A 223 12.16 -7.37 -9.54
N ARG A 224 13.49 -7.22 -9.44
CA ARG A 224 14.45 -7.83 -10.37
C ARG A 224 15.13 -9.03 -9.73
N GLN A 225 15.18 -10.14 -10.44
CA GLN A 225 15.79 -11.36 -9.95
C GLN A 225 17.25 -11.12 -9.57
N VAL A 226 17.62 -11.53 -8.36
CA VAL A 226 18.99 -11.67 -7.88
C VAL A 226 19.37 -13.13 -8.10
N GLU A 227 20.50 -13.39 -8.73
CA GLU A 227 20.96 -14.75 -9.03
C GLU A 227 21.69 -15.40 -7.85
N ASP A 228 21.69 -16.73 -7.79
CA ASP A 228 22.53 -17.50 -6.86
C ASP A 228 24.00 -17.05 -6.94
N GLY A 229 24.58 -16.71 -5.79
CA GLY A 229 25.93 -16.18 -5.68
C GLY A 229 26.08 -14.69 -5.99
N GLU A 230 24.99 -13.97 -6.31
CA GLU A 230 25.03 -12.52 -6.53
C GLU A 230 25.03 -11.74 -5.21
N ARG A 231 25.90 -10.72 -5.13
CA ARG A 231 25.91 -9.77 -4.01
C ARG A 231 24.73 -8.81 -4.14
N PHE A 232 23.85 -8.78 -3.15
CA PHE A 232 22.65 -7.94 -3.18
C PHE A 232 22.63 -6.82 -2.13
N ALA A 233 23.38 -6.97 -1.04
CA ALA A 233 23.49 -5.98 0.04
C ALA A 233 24.87 -6.03 0.72
N ALA A 234 25.13 -5.12 1.65
CA ALA A 234 26.27 -5.17 2.54
C ALA A 234 25.95 -4.54 3.91
N ALA A 235 26.73 -4.94 4.91
CA ALA A 235 26.69 -4.45 6.28
C ALA A 235 28.13 -4.18 6.73
N ASP A 236 28.47 -2.94 7.09
CA ASP A 236 29.85 -2.48 7.37
C ASP A 236 30.87 -2.88 6.27
N GLY A 237 30.42 -2.84 5.02
CA GLY A 237 31.21 -3.24 3.84
C GLY A 237 31.30 -4.75 3.60
N GLU A 238 30.89 -5.60 4.55
CA GLU A 238 30.84 -7.05 4.38
C GLU A 238 29.67 -7.43 3.45
N PRO A 239 29.92 -8.14 2.34
CA PRO A 239 28.89 -8.43 1.34
C PRO A 239 27.91 -9.51 1.82
N LEU A 240 26.62 -9.26 1.61
CA LEU A 240 25.58 -10.28 1.65
C LEU A 240 25.36 -10.82 0.23
N VAL A 241 25.39 -12.14 0.10
CA VAL A 241 25.30 -12.87 -1.16
C VAL A 241 24.08 -13.79 -1.13
N ALA A 242 23.38 -13.90 -2.25
CA ALA A 242 22.22 -14.76 -2.37
C ALA A 242 22.62 -16.24 -2.29
N GLU A 243 21.97 -17.01 -1.40
CA GLU A 243 22.15 -18.47 -1.29
C GLU A 243 21.36 -19.25 -2.36
N GLU A 244 20.33 -18.62 -2.91
CA GLU A 244 19.54 -19.09 -4.04
C GLU A 244 18.94 -17.90 -4.79
N SER A 245 18.55 -18.07 -6.06
CA SER A 245 17.96 -16.97 -6.83
C SER A 245 16.59 -16.56 -6.27
N PHE A 246 16.36 -15.25 -6.14
CA PHE A 246 15.09 -14.71 -5.59
C PHE A 246 14.72 -13.33 -6.17
N TYR A 247 13.51 -12.87 -5.89
CA TYR A 247 13.08 -11.50 -6.19
C TYR A 247 13.03 -10.68 -4.90
N PRO A 248 13.84 -9.61 -4.76
CA PRO A 248 13.80 -8.73 -3.61
C PRO A 248 12.53 -7.87 -3.64
N VAL A 249 11.87 -7.76 -2.51
CA VAL A 249 10.67 -6.94 -2.32
C VAL A 249 10.83 -6.11 -1.06
N LEU A 250 10.48 -4.81 -1.14
CA LEU A 250 10.69 -3.84 -0.06
C LEU A 250 12.15 -3.78 0.45
N LEU A 251 13.11 -4.15 -0.40
CA LEU A 251 14.54 -4.17 -0.09
C LEU A 251 15.07 -2.73 -0.01
N SER A 252 15.54 -2.34 1.16
CA SER A 252 16.12 -1.03 1.43
C SER A 252 17.13 -1.09 2.57
N ALA A 253 18.10 -0.17 2.55
CA ALA A 253 19.12 -0.09 3.60
C ALA A 253 18.54 0.43 4.93
N TYR A 254 17.51 1.29 4.90
CA TYR A 254 17.03 2.00 6.10
C TYR A 254 15.50 2.03 6.26
N GLY A 255 14.74 1.28 5.45
CA GLY A 255 13.27 1.24 5.56
C GLY A 255 12.75 0.45 6.76
N TYR A 256 13.41 -0.64 7.15
CA TYR A 256 13.11 -1.39 8.38
C TYR A 256 14.30 -1.36 9.34
N ALA A 257 14.04 -1.48 10.64
CA ALA A 257 15.09 -1.48 11.65
C ALA A 257 15.92 -2.78 11.65
N ASP A 258 15.25 -3.93 11.54
CA ASP A 258 15.81 -5.27 11.80
C ASP A 258 15.99 -6.14 10.55
N GLN A 259 15.51 -5.67 9.39
CA GLN A 259 15.59 -6.38 8.13
C GLN A 259 15.88 -5.45 6.95
N PHE A 260 16.39 -6.00 5.85
CA PHE A 260 16.54 -5.27 4.59
C PHE A 260 15.22 -5.23 3.81
N GLY A 261 14.44 -6.30 3.87
CA GLY A 261 13.24 -6.49 3.05
C GLY A 261 12.87 -7.97 3.01
N TYR A 262 12.30 -8.41 1.89
CA TYR A 262 11.80 -9.77 1.74
C TYR A 262 12.35 -10.47 0.50
N VAL A 263 12.47 -11.79 0.64
CA VAL A 263 12.62 -12.74 -0.45
C VAL A 263 11.23 -13.04 -1.00
N ALA A 264 11.08 -12.98 -2.32
CA ALA A 264 9.86 -13.35 -3.01
C ALA A 264 10.11 -14.27 -4.20
N GLU A 265 9.07 -15.00 -4.58
CA GLU A 265 8.99 -15.75 -5.84
C GLU A 265 8.00 -15.11 -6.79
N LYS A 266 8.25 -15.20 -8.10
CA LYS A 266 7.29 -14.81 -9.13
C LYS A 266 6.30 -15.96 -9.37
N VAL A 267 5.02 -15.71 -9.13
CA VAL A 267 3.97 -16.75 -9.15
C VAL A 267 3.00 -16.65 -10.33
N GLY A 268 3.02 -15.53 -11.06
CA GLY A 268 2.17 -15.37 -12.24
C GLY A 268 2.13 -13.97 -12.82
N VAL A 269 1.15 -13.74 -13.69
CA VAL A 269 0.81 -12.44 -14.28
C VAL A 269 -0.71 -12.29 -14.35
N VAL A 270 -1.21 -11.06 -14.24
CA VAL A 270 -2.63 -10.71 -14.42
C VAL A 270 -2.82 -9.68 -15.54
N HIS A 271 -4.07 -9.53 -16.00
CA HIS A 271 -4.49 -8.73 -17.15
C HIS A 271 -5.74 -7.90 -16.85
#